data_AF-A0A0R2LGI7-F1
#
_entry.id   AF-A0A0R2LGI7-F1
#
_cell.length_a   1.000
_cell.length_b   1.000
_cell.length_c   1.000
_cell.angle_alpha   90.00
_cell.angle_beta   90.00
_cell.angle_gamma   90.00
#
_symmetry.space_group_name_H-M   'P 1'
#
loop_
_entity.id
_entity.type
_entity.pdbx_description
1 polymer ?
#
loop_
_entity_poly.entity_id
_entity_poly.type
_entity_poly.pdbx_seq_one_letter_code
_entity_poly.pdbx_strand_id
1 'polypeptide(L)'
;MADWSVKRLKEAGADSIKFMLYYDVDEGEEINRKKQAFVERIGDECVAEDMPFFLELMSYDANIDDTKSAEYAKVKPHKVNAMVEEFAKDRYNVDVLKVEVPVNMDYVEGYNGDNEVIFSKEQALNFFKEQDKATAGVPFIFLSAGVSAELFQETLKFAHEAGSSFNGVLCGRATWRHSIEPFAKDGEEAGREWMRTTGRKNIEDLNEVLAATASSWESKIQP
;
A
#
# COMPACT_ATOMS: atom_id res chain seq x y z
N MET A 1 -14.70 -4.59 16.79
CA MET A 1 -13.44 -4.02 17.31
C MET A 1 -13.66 -3.25 18.63
N ALA A 2 -14.64 -3.61 19.46
CA ALA A 2 -14.94 -2.83 20.67
C ALA A 2 -13.90 -3.02 21.80
N ASP A 3 -13.03 -4.03 21.70
CA ASP A 3 -12.15 -4.46 22.80
C ASP A 3 -10.67 -4.13 22.61
N TRP A 4 -10.28 -3.38 21.58
CA TRP A 4 -8.87 -3.05 21.33
C TRP A 4 -8.63 -1.54 21.42
N SER A 5 -7.52 -1.18 22.06
CA SER A 5 -6.90 0.14 22.05
C SER A 5 -5.42 -0.02 21.72
N VAL A 6 -4.73 1.07 21.41
CA VAL A 6 -3.27 1.03 21.18
C VAL A 6 -2.55 0.39 22.36
N LYS A 7 -2.91 0.78 23.59
CA LYS A 7 -2.34 0.21 24.82
C LYS A 7 -2.46 -1.31 24.90
N ARG A 8 -3.65 -1.86 24.59
CA ARG A 8 -3.87 -3.32 24.62
C ARG A 8 -3.06 -4.04 23.55
N LEU A 9 -2.90 -3.42 22.38
CA LEU A 9 -2.07 -3.97 21.30
C LEU A 9 -0.59 -3.97 21.69
N LYS A 10 -0.11 -2.90 22.34
CA LYS A 10 1.24 -2.82 22.93
C LYS A 10 1.44 -3.89 24.02
N GLU A 11 0.50 -4.03 24.94
CA GLU A 11 0.52 -5.07 25.99
C GLU A 11 0.49 -6.50 25.42
N ALA A 12 -0.08 -6.68 24.23
CA ALA A 12 -0.06 -7.94 23.49
C ALA A 12 1.25 -8.19 22.71
N GLY A 13 2.21 -7.27 22.77
CA GLY A 13 3.54 -7.40 22.16
C GLY A 13 3.63 -6.95 20.70
N ALA A 14 2.73 -6.07 20.24
CA ALA A 14 2.87 -5.46 18.93
C ALA A 14 4.06 -4.48 18.90
N ASP A 15 4.81 -4.45 17.78
CA ASP A 15 5.87 -3.47 17.52
C ASP A 15 5.35 -2.19 16.84
N SER A 16 4.13 -2.23 16.29
CA SER A 16 3.48 -1.10 15.62
C SER A 16 1.96 -1.27 15.62
N ILE A 17 1.26 -0.16 15.41
CA ILE A 17 -0.19 -0.14 15.22
C ILE A 17 -0.48 0.09 13.76
N LYS A 18 -1.31 -0.77 13.18
CA LYS A 18 -1.74 -0.63 11.79
C LYS A 18 -3.24 -0.39 11.73
N PHE A 19 -3.66 0.70 11.10
CA PHE A 19 -5.07 0.98 10.80
C PHE A 19 -5.30 1.05 9.29
N MET A 20 -6.46 0.61 8.80
CA MET A 20 -6.83 0.71 7.38
C MET A 20 -7.97 1.70 7.22
N LEU A 21 -7.80 2.63 6.29
CA LEU A 21 -8.79 3.63 5.92
C LEU A 21 -9.14 3.52 4.45
N TYR A 22 -10.44 3.42 4.15
CA TYR A 22 -10.96 3.69 2.82
C TYR A 22 -11.28 5.17 2.70
N TYR A 23 -10.75 5.81 1.68
CA TYR A 23 -10.90 7.25 1.49
C TYR A 23 -11.09 7.58 0.01
N ASP A 24 -12.12 8.38 -0.25
CA ASP A 24 -12.33 9.05 -1.52
C ASP A 24 -12.15 10.54 -1.27
N VAL A 25 -11.11 11.11 -1.87
CA VAL A 25 -10.73 12.52 -1.70
C VAL A 25 -11.81 13.49 -2.18
N ASP A 26 -12.69 13.04 -3.09
CA ASP A 26 -13.77 13.84 -3.65
C ASP A 26 -15.13 13.55 -2.98
N GLU A 27 -15.16 12.70 -1.95
CA GLU A 27 -16.37 12.41 -1.17
C GLU A 27 -16.80 13.62 -0.33
N GLY A 28 -18.09 13.64 0.06
CA GLY A 28 -18.67 14.73 0.84
C GLY A 28 -17.88 15.04 2.11
N GLU A 29 -17.62 16.34 2.33
CA GLU A 29 -16.78 16.84 3.42
C GLU A 29 -17.22 16.32 4.81
N GLU A 30 -18.53 16.15 5.04
CA GLU A 30 -19.04 15.61 6.30
C GLU A 30 -18.54 14.17 6.57
N ILE A 31 -18.41 13.34 5.53
CA ILE A 31 -17.92 11.96 5.63
C ILE A 31 -16.41 11.99 5.87
N ASN A 32 -15.68 12.76 5.06
CA ASN A 32 -14.24 12.85 5.15
C ASN A 32 -13.76 13.43 6.48
N ARG A 33 -14.44 14.45 7.04
CA ARG A 33 -14.13 14.98 8.38
C ARG A 33 -14.25 13.93 9.49
N LYS A 34 -15.20 13.00 9.40
CA LYS A 34 -15.33 11.90 10.38
C LYS A 34 -14.16 10.94 10.27
N LYS A 35 -13.71 10.62 9.05
CA LYS A 35 -12.55 9.77 8.78
C LYS A 35 -11.26 10.42 9.29
N GLN A 36 -11.04 11.70 8.97
CA GLN A 36 -9.89 12.48 9.43
C GLN A 36 -9.82 12.55 10.96
N ALA A 37 -10.91 12.94 11.62
CA ALA A 37 -10.96 12.99 13.09
C ALA A 37 -10.77 11.62 13.74
N PHE A 38 -11.11 10.52 13.06
CA PHE A 38 -10.86 9.18 13.55
C PHE A 38 -9.38 8.82 13.49
N VAL A 39 -8.70 9.17 12.38
CA VAL A 39 -7.25 8.98 12.25
C VAL A 39 -6.48 9.82 13.26
N GLU A 40 -6.87 11.08 13.48
CA GLU A 40 -6.28 11.96 14.52
C GLU A 40 -6.27 11.27 15.89
N ARG A 41 -7.39 10.67 16.29
CA ARG A 41 -7.51 9.97 17.59
C ARG A 41 -6.56 8.78 17.68
N ILE A 42 -6.44 7.99 16.61
CA ILE A 42 -5.52 6.84 16.59
C ILE A 42 -4.07 7.33 16.65
N GLY A 43 -3.73 8.36 15.88
CA GLY A 43 -2.41 8.98 15.92
C GLY A 43 -2.05 9.46 17.32
N ASP A 44 -2.96 10.17 17.99
CA ASP A 44 -2.78 10.61 19.38
C ASP A 44 -2.64 9.45 20.37
N GLU A 45 -3.39 8.36 20.19
CA GLU A 45 -3.23 7.14 21.00
C GLU A 45 -1.85 6.48 20.79
N CYS A 46 -1.36 6.45 19.54
CA CYS A 46 -0.03 5.94 19.19
C CYS A 46 1.09 6.77 19.82
N VAL A 47 0.98 8.10 19.78
CA VAL A 47 1.92 9.01 20.46
C VAL A 47 1.89 8.80 21.97
N ALA A 48 0.71 8.71 22.58
CA ALA A 48 0.56 8.53 24.02
C ALA A 48 1.16 7.21 24.53
N GLU A 49 1.11 6.17 23.71
CA GLU A 49 1.62 4.85 24.03
C GLU A 49 3.03 4.61 23.45
N ASP A 50 3.68 5.60 22.83
CA ASP A 50 5.02 5.48 22.22
C ASP A 50 5.11 4.29 21.26
N MET A 51 4.20 4.25 20.28
CA MET A 51 4.03 3.16 19.31
C MET A 51 4.03 3.70 17.88
N PRO A 52 4.82 3.12 16.95
CA PRO A 52 4.77 3.52 15.54
C PRO A 52 3.39 3.28 14.90
N PHE A 53 2.87 4.29 14.19
CA PHE A 53 1.59 4.26 13.50
C PHE A 53 1.75 4.03 11.99
N PHE A 54 1.28 2.87 11.54
CA PHE A 54 1.16 2.49 10.13
C PHE A 54 -0.27 2.75 9.63
N LEU A 55 -0.45 3.76 8.79
CA LEU A 55 -1.74 4.05 8.17
C LEU A 55 -1.82 3.43 6.77
N GLU A 56 -2.66 2.41 6.61
CA GLU A 56 -2.99 1.84 5.31
C GLU A 56 -4.10 2.63 4.65
N LEU A 57 -3.80 3.18 3.48
CA LEU A 57 -4.69 4.02 2.70
C LEU A 57 -5.17 3.27 1.45
N MET A 58 -6.49 3.12 1.33
CA MET A 58 -7.16 2.49 0.20
C MET A 58 -8.07 3.50 -0.48
N SER A 59 -7.76 3.82 -1.73
CA SER A 59 -8.55 4.74 -2.54
C SER A 59 -9.81 4.06 -3.09
N TYR A 60 -10.88 4.82 -3.22
CA TYR A 60 -12.06 4.46 -4.02
C TYR A 60 -12.68 5.73 -4.62
N ASP A 61 -13.73 5.55 -5.43
CA ASP A 61 -14.62 6.63 -5.84
C ASP A 61 -16.04 6.24 -5.47
N ALA A 62 -16.78 7.12 -4.79
CA ALA A 62 -18.15 6.84 -4.35
C ALA A 62 -19.13 6.57 -5.52
N ASN A 63 -18.74 6.91 -6.75
CA ASN A 63 -19.55 6.74 -7.97
C ASN A 63 -19.00 5.66 -8.93
N ILE A 64 -17.86 5.02 -8.62
CA ILE A 64 -17.26 3.96 -9.45
C ILE A 64 -17.12 2.69 -8.61
N ASP A 65 -17.95 1.69 -8.90
CA ASP A 65 -18.03 0.45 -8.12
C ASP A 65 -16.77 -0.43 -8.25
N ASP A 66 -16.17 -0.48 -9.44
CA ASP A 66 -15.03 -1.36 -9.74
C ASP A 66 -13.72 -0.59 -9.81
N THR A 67 -12.89 -0.72 -8.77
CA THR A 67 -11.56 -0.12 -8.67
C THR A 67 -10.54 -0.72 -9.64
N LYS A 68 -10.90 -1.78 -10.37
CA LYS A 68 -10.07 -2.36 -11.45
C LYS A 68 -10.48 -1.88 -12.84
N SER A 69 -11.59 -1.16 -12.97
CA SER A 69 -12.09 -0.70 -14.26
C SER A 69 -11.17 0.34 -14.91
N ALA A 70 -11.28 0.46 -16.24
CA ALA A 70 -10.64 1.53 -17.01
C ALA A 70 -11.12 2.93 -16.57
N GLU A 71 -12.37 3.05 -16.12
CA GLU A 71 -12.92 4.29 -15.59
C GLU A 71 -12.19 4.71 -14.31
N TYR A 72 -12.04 3.80 -13.36
CA TYR A 72 -11.29 4.08 -12.14
C TYR A 72 -9.81 4.33 -12.41
N ALA A 73 -9.21 3.58 -13.33
CA ALA A 73 -7.80 3.74 -13.70
C ALA A 73 -7.45 5.17 -14.11
N LYS A 74 -8.37 5.89 -14.79
CA LYS A 74 -8.18 7.30 -15.19
C LYS A 74 -8.07 8.25 -13.99
N VAL A 75 -8.79 7.98 -12.91
CA VAL A 75 -8.85 8.86 -11.72
C VAL A 75 -7.93 8.40 -10.59
N LYS A 76 -7.48 7.15 -10.60
CA LYS A 76 -6.65 6.55 -9.54
C LYS A 76 -5.43 7.40 -9.15
N PRO A 77 -4.66 8.02 -10.07
CA PRO A 77 -3.53 8.85 -9.67
C PRO A 77 -3.93 10.03 -8.78
N HIS A 78 -5.04 10.71 -9.11
CA HIS A 78 -5.62 11.79 -8.28
C HIS A 78 -6.06 11.25 -6.92
N LYS A 79 -6.86 10.17 -6.91
CA LYS A 79 -7.39 9.58 -5.68
C LYS A 79 -6.29 9.14 -4.72
N VAL A 80 -5.27 8.46 -5.24
CA VAL A 80 -4.15 7.95 -4.42
C VAL A 80 -3.27 9.11 -3.95
N ASN A 81 -2.79 9.98 -4.84
CA ASN A 81 -1.80 10.99 -4.47
C ASN A 81 -2.39 12.08 -3.55
N ALA A 82 -3.63 12.53 -3.79
CA ALA A 82 -4.28 13.50 -2.91
C ALA A 82 -4.63 12.89 -1.54
N MET A 83 -4.94 11.59 -1.47
CA MET A 83 -5.15 10.88 -0.21
C MET A 83 -3.85 10.77 0.57
N VAL A 84 -2.74 10.45 -0.10
CA VAL A 84 -1.40 10.43 0.50
C VAL A 84 -1.03 11.82 1.03
N GLU A 85 -1.22 12.88 0.24
CA GLU A 85 -0.95 14.27 0.65
C GLU A 85 -1.77 14.71 1.87
N GLU A 86 -3.05 14.31 1.94
CA GLU A 86 -3.88 14.59 3.11
C GLU A 86 -3.29 13.96 4.36
N PHE A 87 -3.04 12.65 4.34
CA PHE A 87 -2.65 11.90 5.53
C PHE A 87 -1.14 11.94 5.85
N ALA A 88 -0.33 12.58 5.02
CA ALA A 88 1.05 12.93 5.32
C ALA A 88 1.19 14.14 6.27
N LYS A 89 0.10 14.87 6.57
CA LYS A 89 0.13 16.02 7.47
C LYS A 89 0.43 15.60 8.91
N ASP A 90 1.29 16.37 9.59
CA ASP A 90 1.74 16.13 10.97
C ASP A 90 0.60 15.86 11.98
N ARG A 91 -0.56 16.49 11.78
CA ARG A 91 -1.72 16.35 12.67
C ARG A 91 -2.26 14.92 12.83
N TYR A 92 -1.89 14.01 11.93
CA TYR A 92 -2.31 12.62 11.96
C TYR A 92 -1.33 11.70 12.70
N ASN A 93 -0.13 12.20 13.05
CA ASN A 93 0.93 11.44 13.72
C ASN A 93 1.21 10.08 13.05
N VAL A 94 1.26 10.06 11.72
CA VAL A 94 1.55 8.83 10.95
C VAL A 94 3.06 8.67 10.81
N ASP A 95 3.59 7.54 11.27
CA ASP A 95 5.02 7.22 11.13
C ASP A 95 5.34 6.56 9.80
N VAL A 96 4.43 5.71 9.29
CA VAL A 96 4.59 5.04 7.99
C VAL A 96 3.27 4.98 7.23
N LEU A 97 3.30 5.45 5.98
CA LEU A 97 2.16 5.32 5.06
C LEU A 97 2.24 3.99 4.31
N LYS A 98 1.21 3.16 4.40
CA LYS A 98 1.06 1.98 3.54
C LYS A 98 0.07 2.31 2.43
N VAL A 99 0.56 2.40 1.19
CA VAL A 99 -0.18 3.00 0.09
C VAL A 99 -0.26 2.08 -1.12
N GLU A 100 -1.29 2.29 -1.94
CA GLU A 100 -1.37 1.73 -3.28
C GLU A 100 -0.33 2.40 -4.20
N VAL A 101 0.05 1.74 -5.29
CA VAL A 101 0.72 2.43 -6.40
C VAL A 101 -0.30 3.33 -7.13
N PRO A 102 0.11 4.50 -7.67
CA PRO A 102 -0.82 5.54 -8.11
C PRO A 102 -1.51 5.21 -9.44
N VAL A 103 -1.03 4.19 -10.15
CA VAL A 103 -1.58 3.72 -11.42
C VAL A 103 -2.11 2.30 -11.31
N ASN A 104 -2.95 1.90 -12.26
CA ASN A 104 -3.19 0.49 -12.52
C ASN A 104 -2.30 0.07 -13.70
N MET A 105 -1.29 -0.77 -13.42
CA MET A 105 -0.30 -1.19 -14.44
C MET A 105 -0.94 -1.90 -15.63
N ASP A 106 -2.09 -2.53 -15.43
CA ASP A 106 -2.87 -3.18 -16.48
C ASP A 106 -3.39 -2.20 -17.56
N TYR A 107 -3.22 -0.88 -17.38
CA TYR A 107 -3.61 0.16 -18.34
C TYR A 107 -2.44 1.11 -18.72
N VAL A 108 -1.20 0.71 -18.41
CA VAL A 108 0.02 1.46 -18.74
C VAL A 108 0.67 0.87 -20.00
N GLU A 109 1.08 1.72 -20.93
CA GLU A 109 1.79 1.32 -22.15
C GLU A 109 2.97 0.38 -21.85
N GLY A 110 2.97 -0.80 -22.48
CA GLY A 110 3.98 -1.84 -22.30
C GLY A 110 3.68 -2.85 -21.18
N TYR A 111 2.68 -2.58 -20.35
CA TYR A 111 2.19 -3.48 -19.29
C TYR A 111 0.71 -3.87 -19.48
N ASN A 112 0.00 -3.19 -20.39
CA ASN A 112 -1.45 -3.28 -20.56
C ASN A 112 -1.97 -4.62 -21.09
N GLY A 113 -1.11 -5.49 -21.62
CA GLY A 113 -1.54 -6.75 -22.25
C GLY A 113 -2.59 -6.49 -23.34
N ASP A 114 -3.76 -7.09 -23.20
CA ASP A 114 -4.91 -6.91 -24.11
C ASP A 114 -5.83 -5.73 -23.73
N ASN A 115 -5.59 -5.05 -22.61
CA ASN A 115 -6.37 -3.89 -22.20
C ASN A 115 -6.02 -2.64 -23.02
N GLU A 116 -6.91 -1.64 -22.99
CA GLU A 116 -6.62 -0.33 -23.56
C GLU A 116 -5.48 0.38 -22.83
N VAL A 117 -4.73 1.23 -23.55
CA VAL A 117 -3.72 2.10 -22.95
C VAL A 117 -4.39 3.38 -22.48
N ILE A 118 -4.39 3.61 -21.17
CA ILE A 118 -4.90 4.85 -20.56
C ILE A 118 -3.76 5.84 -20.32
N PHE A 119 -2.59 5.33 -19.95
CA PHE A 119 -1.40 6.15 -19.69
C PHE A 119 -0.21 5.66 -20.52
N SER A 120 0.51 6.60 -21.11
CA SER A 120 1.85 6.31 -21.62
C SER A 120 2.79 5.93 -20.47
N LYS A 121 3.91 5.27 -20.80
CA LYS A 121 4.95 4.96 -19.81
C LYS A 121 5.42 6.23 -19.08
N GLU A 122 5.61 7.33 -19.81
CA GLU A 122 6.07 8.61 -19.25
C GLU A 122 5.06 9.20 -18.24
N GLN A 123 3.76 9.17 -18.57
CA GLN A 123 2.71 9.64 -17.65
C GLN A 123 2.70 8.81 -16.36
N ALA A 124 2.78 7.48 -16.48
CA ALA A 124 2.81 6.59 -15.33
C ALA A 124 4.04 6.84 -14.44
N LEU A 125 5.23 7.01 -15.03
CA LEU A 125 6.44 7.37 -14.26
C LEU A 125 6.27 8.71 -13.53
N ASN A 126 5.61 9.70 -14.15
CA ASN A 126 5.36 10.98 -13.50
C ASN A 126 4.43 10.84 -12.28
N PHE A 127 3.39 10.00 -12.34
CA PHE A 127 2.50 9.78 -11.20
C PHE A 127 3.21 9.17 -9.98
N PHE A 128 4.19 8.28 -10.19
CA PHE A 128 5.04 7.77 -9.11
C PHE A 128 5.92 8.86 -8.49
N LYS A 129 6.44 9.79 -9.30
CA LYS A 129 7.20 10.96 -8.81
C LYS A 129 6.32 11.89 -7.98
N GLU A 130 5.10 12.12 -8.42
CA GLU A 130 4.12 12.95 -7.70
C GLU A 130 3.71 12.29 -6.39
N GLN A 131 3.53 10.97 -6.38
CA GLN A 131 3.24 10.23 -5.15
C GLN A 131 4.35 10.39 -4.13
N ASP A 132 5.62 10.25 -4.54
CA ASP A 132 6.77 10.43 -3.64
C ASP A 132 6.76 11.82 -3.00
N LYS A 133 6.51 12.87 -3.78
CA LYS A 133 6.38 14.25 -3.27
C LYS A 133 5.19 14.40 -2.32
N ALA A 134 4.06 13.75 -2.61
CA ALA A 134 2.86 13.82 -1.79
C ALA A 134 3.06 13.26 -0.38
N THR A 135 4.03 12.36 -0.18
CA THR A 135 4.37 11.86 1.16
C THR A 135 4.94 12.93 2.09
N ALA A 136 5.35 14.08 1.56
CA ALA A 136 5.99 15.16 2.31
C ALA A 136 7.18 14.71 3.17
N GLY A 137 7.83 13.59 2.80
CA GLY A 137 8.95 13.03 3.56
C GLY A 137 8.55 11.95 4.57
N VAL A 138 7.27 11.64 4.77
CA VAL A 138 6.84 10.51 5.60
C VAL A 138 7.30 9.19 4.93
N PRO A 139 7.95 8.26 5.66
CA PRO A 139 8.26 6.94 5.13
C PRO A 139 7.02 6.24 4.58
N PHE A 140 7.14 5.58 3.43
CA PHE A 140 6.00 4.90 2.81
C PHE A 140 6.38 3.56 2.19
N ILE A 141 5.44 2.63 2.21
CA ILE A 141 5.59 1.27 1.70
C ILE A 141 4.43 0.89 0.80
N PHE A 142 4.69 0.06 -0.21
CA PHE A 142 3.63 -0.38 -1.11
C PHE A 142 2.87 -1.61 -0.61
N LEU A 143 1.58 -1.63 -0.90
CA LEU A 143 0.72 -2.80 -0.79
C LEU A 143 0.51 -3.43 -2.17
N SER A 144 0.39 -4.77 -2.23
CA SER A 144 0.32 -5.48 -3.51
C SER A 144 -1.07 -5.56 -4.15
N ALA A 145 -2.12 -5.08 -3.47
CA ALA A 145 -3.51 -5.01 -3.95
C ALA A 145 -4.13 -6.31 -4.53
N GLY A 146 -3.43 -7.45 -4.49
CA GLY A 146 -3.87 -8.71 -5.07
C GLY A 146 -3.43 -8.95 -6.52
N VAL A 147 -2.50 -8.16 -7.07
CA VAL A 147 -1.84 -8.49 -8.35
C VAL A 147 -1.01 -9.78 -8.23
N SER A 148 -0.49 -10.31 -9.35
CA SER A 148 0.46 -11.43 -9.31
C SER A 148 1.78 -10.99 -8.67
N ALA A 149 2.58 -11.97 -8.19
CA ALA A 149 3.91 -11.69 -7.65
C ALA A 149 4.83 -11.02 -8.67
N GLU A 150 4.83 -11.53 -9.90
CA GLU A 150 5.62 -11.02 -11.02
C GLU A 150 5.23 -9.57 -11.36
N LEU A 151 3.93 -9.28 -11.54
CA LEU A 151 3.50 -7.92 -11.85
C LEU A 151 3.84 -6.95 -10.71
N PHE A 152 3.72 -7.39 -9.45
CA PHE A 152 4.10 -6.56 -8.31
C PHE A 152 5.61 -6.24 -8.33
N GLN A 153 6.46 -7.24 -8.56
CA GLN A 153 7.91 -7.06 -8.67
C GLN A 153 8.29 -6.10 -9.80
N GLU A 154 7.68 -6.24 -10.97
CA GLU A 154 7.88 -5.30 -12.10
C GLU A 154 7.39 -3.89 -11.75
N THR A 155 6.30 -3.78 -10.99
CA THR A 155 5.81 -2.48 -10.50
C THR A 155 6.82 -1.80 -9.56
N LEU A 156 7.51 -2.56 -8.70
CA LEU A 156 8.55 -2.00 -7.82
C LEU A 156 9.76 -1.49 -8.62
N LYS A 157 10.17 -2.22 -9.65
CA LYS A 157 11.23 -1.78 -10.58
C LYS A 157 10.80 -0.51 -11.32
N PHE A 158 9.54 -0.44 -11.75
CA PHE A 158 8.96 0.73 -12.41
C PHE A 158 8.91 1.95 -11.48
N ALA A 159 8.50 1.75 -10.22
CA ALA A 159 8.51 2.81 -9.21
C ALA A 159 9.94 3.35 -8.97
N HIS A 160 10.92 2.45 -8.91
CA HIS A 160 12.33 2.83 -8.80
C HIS A 160 12.83 3.58 -10.03
N GLU A 161 12.49 3.14 -11.25
CA GLU A 161 12.79 3.86 -12.51
C GLU A 161 12.19 5.27 -12.50
N ALA A 162 11.00 5.43 -11.92
CA ALA A 162 10.38 6.74 -11.74
C ALA A 162 11.13 7.63 -10.74
N GLY A 163 12.05 7.10 -9.94
CA GLY A 163 12.69 7.84 -8.85
C GLY A 163 11.84 7.90 -7.58
N SER A 164 10.88 6.99 -7.41
CA SER A 164 10.19 6.78 -6.14
C SER A 164 11.19 6.29 -5.10
N SER A 165 11.15 6.88 -3.91
CA SER A 165 12.00 6.56 -2.76
C SER A 165 11.27 5.71 -1.72
N PHE A 166 10.32 4.87 -2.16
CA PHE A 166 9.56 3.98 -1.31
C PHE A 166 10.47 3.11 -0.43
N ASN A 167 10.01 2.81 0.77
CA ASN A 167 10.85 2.27 1.85
C ASN A 167 10.67 0.77 2.10
N GLY A 168 9.92 0.09 1.22
CA GLY A 168 9.63 -1.33 1.33
C GLY A 168 8.20 -1.66 0.95
N VAL A 169 7.72 -2.81 1.43
CA VAL A 169 6.39 -3.32 1.11
C VAL A 169 5.77 -4.05 2.30
N LEU A 170 4.45 -4.04 2.37
CA LEU A 170 3.68 -4.99 3.18
C LEU A 170 2.84 -5.85 2.21
N CYS A 171 3.49 -6.90 1.69
CA CYS A 171 2.94 -7.80 0.70
C CYS A 171 2.29 -9.04 1.34
N GLY A 172 1.05 -9.35 0.97
CA GLY A 172 0.33 -10.52 1.47
C GLY A 172 -0.03 -11.49 0.34
N ARG A 173 -1.18 -11.26 -0.29
CA ARG A 173 -1.79 -12.19 -1.26
C ARG A 173 -0.87 -12.60 -2.41
N ALA A 174 -0.04 -11.69 -2.92
CA ALA A 174 0.90 -12.03 -4.00
C ALA A 174 1.91 -13.12 -3.59
N THR A 175 2.24 -13.23 -2.29
CA THR A 175 3.16 -14.25 -1.78
C THR A 175 2.47 -15.59 -1.50
N TRP A 176 1.32 -15.59 -0.81
CA TRP A 176 0.77 -16.80 -0.19
C TRP A 176 -0.64 -17.23 -0.64
N ARG A 177 -1.38 -16.43 -1.44
CA ARG A 177 -2.81 -16.73 -1.72
C ARG A 177 -3.05 -18.13 -2.30
N HIS A 178 -2.10 -18.62 -3.09
CA HIS A 178 -2.20 -19.90 -3.79
C HIS A 178 -1.90 -21.10 -2.87
N SER A 179 -1.48 -20.88 -1.62
CA SER A 179 -1.42 -21.92 -0.59
C SER A 179 -2.81 -22.34 -0.10
N ILE A 180 -3.84 -21.50 -0.30
CA ILE A 180 -5.20 -21.75 0.19
C ILE A 180 -5.80 -22.97 -0.49
N GLU A 181 -5.62 -23.11 -1.81
CA GLU A 181 -6.17 -24.23 -2.58
C GLU A 181 -5.64 -25.60 -2.10
N PRO A 182 -4.30 -25.86 -2.06
CA PRO A 182 -3.78 -27.13 -1.55
C PRO A 182 -4.11 -27.33 -0.07
N PHE A 183 -4.15 -26.28 0.76
CA PHE A 183 -4.59 -26.40 2.15
C PHE A 183 -6.05 -26.87 2.27
N ALA A 184 -6.95 -26.23 1.54
CA ALA A 184 -8.38 -26.51 1.61
C ALA A 184 -8.75 -27.87 0.99
N LYS A 185 -8.03 -28.26 -0.07
CA LYS A 185 -8.28 -29.50 -0.81
C LYS A 185 -7.58 -30.71 -0.19
N ASP A 186 -6.31 -30.56 0.16
CA ASP A 186 -5.40 -31.68 0.48
C ASP A 186 -4.87 -31.62 1.93
N GLY A 187 -5.26 -30.59 2.71
CA GLY A 187 -4.99 -30.47 4.13
C GLY A 187 -3.73 -29.69 4.51
N GLU A 188 -3.45 -29.64 5.81
CA GLU A 188 -2.40 -28.78 6.38
C GLU A 188 -1.01 -29.04 5.78
N GLU A 189 -0.61 -30.30 5.60
CA GLU A 189 0.74 -30.62 5.10
C GLU A 189 0.93 -30.18 3.65
N ALA A 190 -0.09 -30.29 2.81
CA ALA A 190 -0.03 -29.81 1.42
C ALA A 190 0.11 -28.29 1.37
N GLY A 191 -0.62 -27.56 2.21
CA GLY A 191 -0.46 -26.12 2.38
C GLY A 191 0.93 -25.73 2.88
N ARG A 192 1.47 -26.47 3.86
CA ARG A 192 2.84 -26.27 4.37
C ARG A 192 3.90 -26.51 3.31
N GLU A 193 3.76 -27.56 2.52
CA GLU A 193 4.71 -27.88 1.45
C GLU A 193 4.70 -26.81 0.35
N TRP A 194 3.51 -26.32 -0.03
CA TRP A 194 3.40 -25.19 -0.96
C TRP A 194 4.10 -23.94 -0.42
N MET A 195 3.93 -23.65 0.88
CA MET A 195 4.60 -22.51 1.53
C MET A 195 6.13 -22.68 1.58
N ARG A 196 6.64 -23.89 1.81
CA ARG A 196 8.09 -24.19 1.82
C ARG A 196 8.75 -24.11 0.44
N THR A 197 7.97 -24.26 -0.63
CA THR A 197 8.46 -24.29 -2.02
C THR A 197 8.08 -23.00 -2.75
N THR A 198 6.87 -22.91 -3.31
CA THR A 198 6.42 -21.76 -4.10
C THR A 198 6.28 -20.50 -3.25
N GLY A 199 5.70 -20.59 -2.04
CA GLY A 199 5.57 -19.44 -1.14
C GLY A 199 6.93 -18.85 -0.75
N ARG A 200 7.89 -19.72 -0.44
CA ARG A 200 9.28 -19.35 -0.15
C ARG A 200 9.95 -18.69 -1.35
N LYS A 201 9.82 -19.28 -2.55
CA LYS A 201 10.35 -18.66 -3.77
C LYS A 201 9.76 -17.27 -4.01
N ASN A 202 8.44 -17.10 -3.84
CA ASN A 202 7.79 -15.80 -4.02
C ASN A 202 8.35 -14.71 -3.09
N ILE A 203 8.66 -15.03 -1.83
CA ILE A 203 9.23 -14.06 -0.89
C ILE A 203 10.72 -13.83 -1.14
N GLU A 204 11.49 -14.86 -1.52
CA GLU A 204 12.91 -14.74 -1.87
C GLU A 204 13.10 -13.85 -3.12
N ASP A 205 12.33 -14.09 -4.18
CA ASP A 205 12.35 -13.27 -5.40
C ASP A 205 11.96 -11.81 -5.10
N LEU A 206 10.95 -11.61 -4.23
CA LEU A 206 10.56 -10.26 -3.81
C LEU A 206 11.69 -9.56 -3.03
N ASN A 207 12.39 -10.28 -2.16
CA ASN A 207 13.50 -9.72 -1.38
C ASN A 207 14.66 -9.27 -2.28
N GLU A 208 14.97 -10.01 -3.33
CA GLU A 208 15.98 -9.61 -4.32
C GLU A 208 15.60 -8.30 -5.03
N VAL A 209 14.32 -8.15 -5.40
CA VAL A 209 13.81 -6.91 -6.00
C VAL A 209 13.87 -5.76 -5.01
N LEU A 210 13.45 -5.96 -3.76
CA LEU A 210 13.49 -4.92 -2.73
C LEU A 210 14.91 -4.42 -2.47
N ALA A 211 15.89 -5.32 -2.43
CA ALA A 211 17.30 -4.96 -2.24
C ALA A 211 17.84 -4.04 -3.35
N ALA A 212 17.28 -4.13 -4.57
CA ALA A 212 17.67 -3.32 -5.72
C ALA A 212 16.85 -2.03 -5.88
N THR A 213 15.66 -1.94 -5.28
CA THR A 213 14.67 -0.90 -5.63
C THR A 213 14.25 -0.01 -4.46
N ALA A 214 14.18 -0.55 -3.23
CA ALA A 214 13.72 0.19 -2.06
C ALA A 214 14.82 1.08 -1.46
N SER A 215 14.41 2.17 -0.81
CA SER A 215 15.31 3.09 -0.10
C SER A 215 15.16 2.97 1.41
N SER A 216 16.24 3.12 2.18
CA SER A 216 16.14 3.08 3.66
C SER A 216 15.23 4.21 4.16
N TRP A 217 14.29 3.89 5.05
CA TRP A 217 13.43 4.85 5.73
C TRP A 217 14.23 5.82 6.61
N GLU A 218 15.44 5.46 7.04
CA GLU A 218 16.31 6.34 7.83
C GLU A 218 16.63 7.65 7.10
N SER A 219 16.68 7.61 5.76
CA SER A 219 16.90 8.81 4.93
C SER A 219 15.77 9.85 4.99
N LYS A 220 14.62 9.46 5.54
CA LYS A 220 13.41 10.30 5.68
C LYS A 220 13.25 10.90 7.08
N ILE A 221 13.93 10.34 8.07
CA ILE A 221 13.79 10.73 9.48
C ILE A 221 15.08 11.31 10.10
N GLN A 222 16.24 11.12 9.45
CA GLN A 222 17.49 11.73 9.88
C GLN A 222 17.67 13.11 9.19
N PRO A 223 18.10 14.15 9.93
CA PRO A 223 18.31 15.50 9.39
C PRO A 223 19.49 15.62 8.42
#